data_AF-A0A4Q3HKM1-F1
#
_entry.id   AF-A0A4Q3HKM1-F1
#
_cell.length_a   1.000
_cell.length_b   1.000
_cell.length_c   1.000
_cell.angle_alpha   90.00
_cell.angle_beta   90.00
_cell.angle_gamma   90.00
#
_symmetry.space_group_name_H-M   'P 1'
#
loop_
_entity.id
_entity.type
_entity.pdbx_description
1 polymer ?
#
loop_
_entity_poly.entity_id
_entity_poly.type
_entity_poly.pdbx_seq_one_letter_code
_entity_poly.pdbx_strand_id
1 'polypeptide(L)'
;MSLFRNIVLTAVIAGLLSGLLMTVMQSFSVVPLIIAAETYEHVDSNGAGHSHTAAPDPAAGTAATAAAEHDHSEEAWSPANGIERFAYTAAANALSAIGFAL
;
A
#
# COMPACT_ATOMS: atom_id res chain seq x y z
N MET A 1 -2.88 9.68 -36.15
CA MET A 1 -1.59 9.48 -35.44
C MET A 1 -1.17 10.68 -34.59
N SER A 2 -1.36 11.94 -35.04
CA SER A 2 -1.00 13.13 -34.24
C SER A 2 -1.87 13.33 -32.99
N LEU A 3 -3.19 13.10 -33.10
CA LEU A 3 -4.13 13.31 -31.99
C LEU A 3 -3.87 12.36 -30.82
N PHE A 4 -3.74 11.06 -31.07
CA PHE A 4 -3.39 10.07 -30.04
C PHE A 4 -2.07 10.42 -29.34
N ARG A 5 -1.02 10.75 -30.10
CA ARG A 5 0.26 11.17 -29.54
C ARG A 5 0.14 12.40 -28.66
N ASN A 6 -0.65 13.40 -29.07
CA ASN A 6 -0.84 14.63 -28.30
C ASN A 6 -1.61 14.38 -27.00
N ILE A 7 -2.62 13.51 -27.01
CA ILE A 7 -3.36 13.12 -25.80
C ILE A 7 -2.40 12.44 -24.81
N VAL A 8 -1.67 11.42 -25.27
CA VAL A 8 -0.73 10.68 -24.39
C VAL A 8 0.35 11.60 -23.83
N LEU A 9 0.97 12.46 -24.65
CA LEU A 9 1.98 13.39 -24.15
C LEU A 9 1.42 14.40 -23.15
N THR A 10 0.21 14.92 -23.39
CA THR A 10 -0.44 15.86 -22.46
C THR A 10 -0.77 15.17 -21.13
N ALA A 11 -1.30 13.95 -21.19
CA ALA A 11 -1.62 13.15 -20.01
C ALA A 11 -0.36 12.82 -19.20
N VAL A 12 0.76 12.47 -19.86
CA VAL A 12 2.03 12.21 -19.19
C VAL A 12 2.53 13.46 -18.47
N ILE A 13 2.54 14.63 -19.12
CA ILE A 13 3.02 15.87 -18.50
C ILE A 13 2.11 16.29 -17.34
N ALA A 14 0.79 16.29 -17.55
CA ALA A 14 -0.19 16.66 -16.53
C ALA A 14 -0.18 15.69 -15.34
N GLY A 15 -0.06 14.39 -15.62
CA GLY A 15 0.02 13.33 -14.62
C GLY A 15 1.30 13.40 -13.81
N LEU A 16 2.47 13.64 -14.43
CA LEU A 16 3.72 13.82 -13.70
C LEU A 16 3.69 15.04 -12.78
N LEU A 17 3.16 16.18 -13.26
CA LEU A 17 3.07 17.40 -12.45
C LEU A 17 2.12 17.22 -11.25
N SER A 18 0.92 16.68 -11.50
CA SER A 18 -0.07 16.48 -10.43
C SER A 18 0.33 15.35 -9.47
N GLY A 19 0.93 14.26 -9.96
CA GLY A 19 1.44 13.16 -9.14
C GLY A 19 2.62 13.58 -8.24
N LEU A 20 3.54 14.41 -8.76
CA LEU A 20 4.62 14.97 -7.94
C LEU A 20 4.08 15.91 -6.87
N LEU A 21 3.13 16.79 -7.22
CA LEU A 21 2.47 17.67 -6.25
C LEU A 21 1.78 16.87 -5.15
N MET A 22 1.05 15.80 -5.51
CA MET A 22 0.41 14.90 -4.55
C MET A 22 1.42 14.24 -3.61
N THR A 23 2.56 13.80 -4.15
CA THR A 23 3.64 13.19 -3.36
C THR A 23 4.22 14.16 -2.34
N VAL A 24 4.40 15.43 -2.72
CA VAL A 24 4.86 16.47 -1.79
C VAL A 24 3.84 16.66 -0.67
N MET A 25 2.54 16.75 -0.99
CA MET A 25 1.49 16.87 0.04
C MET A 25 1.48 15.65 0.98
N GLN A 26 1.59 14.44 0.43
CA GLN A 26 1.64 13.22 1.23
C GLN A 26 2.88 13.16 2.14
N SER A 27 4.01 13.73 1.72
CA SER A 27 5.24 13.78 2.51
C SER A 27 5.07 14.55 3.83
N PHE A 28 4.18 15.55 3.86
CA PHE A 28 3.91 16.37 5.06
C PHE A 28 2.67 15.94 5.85
N SER A 29 1.80 15.09 5.29
CA SER A 29 0.55 14.70 5.95
C SER A 29 0.44 13.20 6.16
N VAL A 30 0.57 12.40 5.11
CA VAL A 30 0.33 10.95 5.15
C VAL A 30 1.54 10.20 5.72
N VAL A 31 2.75 10.54 5.27
CA VAL A 31 3.98 9.86 5.71
C VAL A 31 4.19 9.96 7.23
N PRO A 32 4.02 11.12 7.89
CA PRO A 32 4.12 11.20 9.35
C PRO A 32 3.12 10.32 10.09
N LEU A 33 1.89 10.19 9.57
CA LEU A 33 0.87 9.33 10.16
C LEU A 33 1.22 7.85 10.04
N ILE A 34 1.80 7.43 8.91
CA ILE A 34 2.26 6.05 8.73
C ILE A 34 3.38 5.72 9.72
N ILE A 35 4.38 6.59 9.85
CA ILE A 35 5.50 6.37 10.80
C ILE A 35 5.00 6.30 12.25
N ALA A 36 4.01 7.13 12.61
CA ALA A 36 3.37 7.04 13.92
C ALA A 36 2.63 5.71 14.11
N ALA A 37 1.94 5.21 13.08
CA ALA A 37 1.23 3.93 13.11
C ALA A 37 2.19 2.73 13.23
N GLU A 38 3.31 2.74 12.49
CA GLU A 38 4.36 1.70 12.53
C GLU A 38 4.92 1.51 13.95
N THR A 39 4.87 2.53 14.82
CA THR A 39 5.29 2.40 16.23
C THR A 39 4.41 1.42 17.02
N TYR A 40 3.14 1.23 16.64
CA TYR A 40 2.22 0.33 17.34
C TYR A 40 2.27 -1.11 16.80
N GLU A 41 2.56 -1.30 15.52
CA GLU A 41 2.64 -2.62 14.89
C GLU A 41 3.83 -3.46 15.40
N HIS A 42 4.98 -2.80 15.63
CA HIS A 42 6.16 -3.46 16.22
C HIS A 42 5.94 -3.87 17.69
N VAL A 43 4.96 -3.29 18.40
CA VAL A 43 4.67 -3.63 19.80
C VAL A 43 3.79 -4.89 19.89
N ASP A 44 2.86 -5.06 18.96
CA ASP A 44 1.98 -6.24 18.88
C ASP A 44 2.72 -7.51 18.41
N SER A 45 3.84 -7.32 17.70
CA SER A 45 4.75 -8.40 17.26
C SER A 45 5.45 -9.15 18.42
N ASN A 46 5.48 -8.57 19.62
CA ASN A 46 6.14 -9.15 20.80
C ASN A 46 5.19 -9.81 21.81
N GLY A 47 3.87 -9.85 21.58
CA GLY A 47 3.00 -10.46 22.60
C GLY A 47 1.50 -10.35 22.45
N ALA A 48 0.91 -10.52 21.26
CA ALA A 48 -0.38 -11.18 21.07
C ALA A 48 -0.79 -11.02 19.59
N GLY A 49 -0.38 -11.97 18.75
CA GLY A 49 -1.05 -12.13 17.46
C GLY A 49 -2.56 -12.22 17.72
N HIS A 50 -3.34 -11.33 17.08
CA HIS A 50 -4.79 -11.41 17.09
C HIS A 50 -5.21 -12.71 16.41
N SER A 51 -5.23 -13.81 17.19
CA SER A 51 -5.79 -15.07 16.74
C SER A 51 -7.30 -14.87 16.64
N HIS A 52 -7.81 -14.74 15.41
CA HIS A 52 -9.20 -15.07 15.11
C HIS A 52 -9.38 -16.59 15.19
N THR A 53 -9.01 -17.20 16.32
CA THR A 53 -9.55 -18.50 16.71
C THR A 53 -11.00 -18.26 17.06
N ALA A 54 -11.86 -18.30 16.04
CA ALA A 54 -13.23 -18.70 16.25
C ALA A 54 -13.16 -20.04 16.98
N ALA A 55 -13.66 -20.06 18.23
CA ALA A 55 -13.76 -21.29 18.99
C ALA A 55 -14.47 -22.33 18.12
N PRO A 56 -13.92 -23.54 17.95
CA PRO A 56 -14.59 -24.56 17.16
C PRO A 56 -15.89 -24.91 17.87
N ASP A 57 -17.00 -24.57 17.23
CA ASP A 57 -18.29 -25.18 17.55
C ASP A 57 -18.14 -26.69 17.32
N PRO A 58 -18.28 -27.55 18.34
CA PRO A 58 -18.02 -28.99 18.21
C PRO A 58 -19.10 -29.73 17.38
N ALA A 59 -19.99 -29.02 16.68
CA ALA A 59 -21.16 -29.59 16.00
C ALA A 59 -21.11 -29.61 14.45
N ALA A 60 -19.98 -29.36 13.78
CA ALA A 60 -19.92 -29.42 12.32
C ALA A 60 -18.84 -30.39 11.80
N GLY A 61 -19.29 -31.48 11.16
CA GLY A 61 -18.46 -32.56 10.65
C GLY A 61 -17.57 -32.21 9.46
N THR A 62 -16.36 -32.77 9.48
CA THR A 62 -15.52 -33.22 8.36
C THR A 62 -15.68 -32.56 6.99
N ALA A 63 -15.37 -31.28 6.88
CA ALA A 63 -14.82 -30.71 5.66
C ALA A 63 -13.42 -30.21 5.97
N ALA A 64 -12.39 -30.95 5.53
CA ALA A 64 -11.02 -30.47 5.50
C ALA A 64 -10.92 -29.38 4.42
N THR A 65 -11.40 -28.19 4.73
CA THR A 65 -10.92 -26.98 4.08
C THR A 65 -9.46 -26.87 4.50
N ALA A 66 -8.55 -27.08 3.55
CA ALA A 66 -7.19 -26.57 3.67
C ALA A 66 -7.32 -25.06 3.84
N ALA A 67 -7.42 -24.61 5.10
CA ALA A 67 -7.19 -23.24 5.45
C ALA A 67 -5.75 -23.01 5.01
N ALA A 68 -5.58 -22.27 3.93
CA ALA A 68 -4.29 -21.67 3.64
C ALA A 68 -3.97 -20.87 4.90
N GLU A 69 -3.04 -21.35 5.70
CA GLU A 69 -2.40 -20.57 6.74
C GLU A 69 -1.81 -19.36 6.01
N HIS A 70 -2.51 -18.24 6.09
CA HIS A 70 -1.93 -16.95 5.74
C HIS A 70 -0.91 -16.69 6.84
N ASP A 71 0.29 -17.17 6.58
CA ASP A 71 1.43 -17.00 7.46
C ASP A 71 1.77 -15.51 7.55
N HIS A 72 1.35 -14.88 8.65
CA HIS A 72 1.74 -13.51 9.01
C HIS A 72 3.08 -13.49 9.76
N SER A 73 3.82 -14.61 9.80
CA SER A 73 5.09 -14.70 10.54
C SER A 73 6.29 -14.09 9.82
N GLU A 74 6.16 -13.74 8.53
CA GLU A 74 7.11 -12.86 7.87
C GLU A 74 6.63 -11.41 7.95
N GLU A 75 7.48 -10.55 8.52
CA GLU A 75 7.36 -9.09 8.50
C GLU A 75 6.79 -8.63 7.15
N ALA A 76 5.59 -8.05 7.16
CA ALA A 76 4.94 -7.61 5.93
C ALA A 76 5.83 -6.55 5.27
N TRP A 77 6.21 -6.77 4.02
CA TRP A 77 7.14 -5.88 3.33
C TRP A 77 6.63 -4.43 3.37
N SER A 78 7.51 -3.51 3.80
CA SER A 78 7.28 -2.07 3.74
C SER A 78 8.54 -1.37 3.21
N PRO A 79 8.39 -0.25 2.48
CA PRO A 79 9.53 0.51 2.00
C PRO A 79 10.25 1.22 3.15
N ALA A 80 11.59 1.22 3.15
CA ALA A 80 12.36 1.89 4.18
C ALA A 80 12.11 3.41 4.18
N ASN A 81 12.26 4.01 5.37
CA ASN A 81 12.12 5.45 5.55
C ASN A 81 13.15 6.24 4.73
N GLY A 82 12.75 7.43 4.27
CA GLY A 82 13.58 8.32 3.45
C GLY A 82 13.36 8.13 1.94
N ILE A 83 14.44 7.89 1.20
CA ILE A 83 14.42 7.94 -0.29
C ILE A 83 13.60 6.80 -0.90
N GLU A 84 13.64 5.59 -0.33
CA GLU A 84 12.92 4.44 -0.87
C GLU A 84 11.40 4.68 -0.84
N ARG A 85 10.86 5.00 0.33
CA ARG A 85 9.43 5.35 0.46
C ARG A 85 9.03 6.52 -0.41
N PHE A 86 9.85 7.58 -0.46
CA PHE A 86 9.58 8.72 -1.34
C PHE A 86 9.51 8.30 -2.81
N ALA A 87 10.47 7.50 -3.29
CA ALA A 87 10.53 7.06 -4.69
C ALA A 87 9.34 6.18 -5.07
N TYR A 88 8.98 5.20 -4.23
CA TYR A 88 7.80 4.35 -4.48
C TYR A 88 6.50 5.15 -4.44
N THR A 89 6.37 6.08 -3.50
CA THR A 89 5.20 6.97 -3.40
C THR A 89 5.09 7.87 -4.64
N ALA A 90 6.21 8.46 -5.06
CA ALA A 90 6.29 9.30 -6.25
C ALA A 90 5.91 8.51 -7.51
N ALA A 91 6.46 7.31 -7.68
CA ALA A 91 6.17 6.45 -8.82
C ALA A 91 4.70 6.03 -8.85
N ALA A 92 4.16 5.59 -7.71
CA ALA A 92 2.75 5.20 -7.60
C ALA A 92 1.81 6.36 -7.95
N ASN A 93 2.01 7.53 -7.32
CA ASN A 93 1.20 8.71 -7.59
C ASN A 93 1.33 9.19 -9.05
N ALA A 94 2.53 9.17 -9.62
CA ALA A 94 2.76 9.54 -11.01
C ALA A 94 2.00 8.62 -11.97
N LEU A 95 2.12 7.30 -11.82
CA LEU A 95 1.44 6.33 -12.69
C LEU A 95 -0.08 6.44 -12.57
N SER A 96 -0.61 6.56 -11.34
CA SER A 96 -2.04 6.77 -11.13
C SER A 96 -2.51 8.07 -11.77
N ALA A 97 -1.80 9.19 -11.56
CA ALA A 97 -2.19 10.49 -12.10
C ALA A 97 -2.12 10.55 -13.63
N ILE A 98 -1.13 9.89 -14.26
CA ILE A 98 -1.08 9.73 -15.72
C ILE A 98 -2.31 8.94 -16.20
N GLY A 99 -2.68 7.85 -15.50
CA GLY A 99 -3.87 7.08 -15.81
C GLY A 99 -5.17 7.89 -15.71
N PHE A 100 -5.29 8.76 -14.70
CA PHE A 100 -6.44 9.67 -14.56
C PHE A 100 -6.46 10.81 -15.60
N ALA A 101 -5.31 11.19 -16.15
CA ALA A 101 -5.20 12.28 -17.10
C ALA A 101 -5.39 11.85 -18.58
N LEU A 102 -5.47 10.54 -18.85
CA LEU A 102 -5.77 9.95 -20.17
C LEU A 102 -7.28 9.93 -20.45
#